data_AF-A0A3D3H7D0-F1
#
_entry.id   AF-A0A3D3H7D0-F1
#
_cell.length_a   1.000
_cell.length_b   1.000
_cell.length_c   1.000
_cell.angle_alpha   90.00
_cell.angle_beta   90.00
_cell.angle_gamma   90.00
#
_symmetry.space_group_name_H-M   'P 1'
#
loop_
_entity.id
_entity.type
_entity.pdbx_description
1 polymer ?
#
loop_
_entity_poly.entity_id
_entity_poly.type
_entity_poly.pdbx_seq_one_letter_code
_entity_poly.pdbx_strand_id
1 'polypeptide(L)' 'AQWIHLVDLDAAFGRGSNAGVIRKVIKQVKGVHVEVSGGIRDDRSLELAIEYGAERVNLGTAALENPE' A
#
# COMPACT_ATOMS: atom_id res chain seq x y z
N ALA A 1 5.18 -15.63 10.88
CA ALA A 1 3.99 -14.80 10.59
C ALA A 1 3.53 -15.08 9.17
N GLN A 2 2.23 -15.11 8.91
CA GLN A 2 1.68 -15.35 7.56
C GLN A 2 1.44 -14.06 6.76
N TRP A 3 1.46 -12.91 7.45
CA TRP A 3 1.17 -11.60 6.88
C TRP A 3 2.21 -10.57 7.32
N ILE A 4 2.49 -9.62 6.42
CA ILE A 4 3.20 -8.37 6.69
C ILE A 4 2.24 -7.23 6.43
N HIS A 5 2.03 -6.38 7.44
CA HIS A 5 1.36 -5.09 7.28
C HIS A 5 2.42 -4.03 6.96
N LEU A 6 2.37 -3.47 5.75
CA LEU A 6 3.37 -2.54 5.24
C LEU A 6 2.73 -1.17 5.00
N VAL A 7 3.22 -0.15 5.71
CA VAL A 7 2.63 1.20 5.72
C VAL A 7 3.60 2.22 5.11
N ASP A 8 3.16 2.95 4.08
CA ASP A 8 3.85 4.15 3.61
C ASP A 8 3.44 5.37 4.46
N LEU A 9 4.20 5.62 5.53
CA LEU A 9 3.92 6.76 6.42
C LEU A 9 4.18 8.11 5.73
N ASP A 10 5.19 8.20 4.86
CA ASP A 10 5.46 9.45 4.16
C ASP A 10 4.31 9.80 3.21
N ALA A 11 3.75 8.81 2.51
CA ALA A 11 2.58 9.02 1.68
C ALA A 11 1.32 9.31 2.53
N ALA A 12 1.15 8.62 3.66
CA ALA A 12 0.04 8.87 4.58
C ALA A 12 0.02 10.32 5.10
N PHE A 13 1.19 10.86 5.48
CA PHE A 13 1.35 12.22 5.99
C PHE A 13 1.64 13.28 4.91
N GLY A 14 1.68 12.91 3.63
CA GLY A 14 1.96 13.83 2.52
C GLY A 14 3.37 14.43 2.53
N ARG A 15 4.35 13.72 3.10
CA ARG A 15 5.75 14.15 3.23
C ARG A 15 6.67 13.57 2.15
N GLY A 16 6.16 12.65 1.34
CA GLY A 16 6.91 11.96 0.30
C GLY A 16 6.23 10.65 -0.10
N SER A 17 7.02 9.73 -0.65
CA SER A 17 6.55 8.36 -0.95
C SER A 17 7.71 7.38 -0.91
N ASN A 18 7.43 6.20 -0.36
CA ASN A 18 8.32 5.05 -0.31
C ASN A 18 7.97 3.99 -1.38
N ALA A 19 7.17 4.33 -2.39
CA ALA A 19 6.65 3.38 -3.38
C ALA A 19 7.73 2.48 -4.00
N GLY A 20 8.90 3.03 -4.35
CA GLY A 20 10.01 2.27 -4.92
C GLY A 20 10.61 1.24 -3.94
N VAL A 21 10.65 1.55 -2.64
CA VAL A 21 11.13 0.64 -1.59
C VAL A 21 10.07 -0.43 -1.32
N ILE A 22 8.80 -0.03 -1.19
CA ILE A 22 7.67 -0.94 -0.98
C ILE A 22 7.59 -1.99 -2.09
N ARG A 23 7.69 -1.56 -3.36
CA ARG A 23 7.74 -2.47 -4.50
C ARG A 23 8.89 -3.48 -4.40
N LYS A 24 10.08 -3.06 -3.95
CA LYS A 24 11.22 -3.98 -3.76
C LYS A 24 10.93 -4.99 -2.66
N VAL A 25 10.38 -4.55 -1.53
CA VAL A 25 10.02 -5.43 -0.40
C VAL A 25 9.02 -6.49 -0.86
N ILE A 26 7.90 -6.08 -1.47
CA ILE A 26 6.85 -7.01 -1.91
C ILE A 26 7.41 -8.05 -2.90
N LYS A 27 8.29 -7.63 -3.82
CA LYS A 27 8.91 -8.56 -4.79
C LYS A 27 9.87 -9.57 -4.16
N GLN A 28 10.56 -9.19 -3.08
CA GLN A 28 11.56 -10.02 -2.41
C GLN A 28 10.97 -10.96 -1.35
N VAL A 29 9.88 -10.57 -0.70
CA VAL A 29 9.19 -11.41 0.28
C VAL A 29 8.55 -12.60 -0.44
N LYS A 30 8.80 -13.82 0.06
CA LYS A 30 8.25 -15.08 -0.44
C LYS A 30 7.64 -15.88 0.70
N GLY A 31 6.54 -16.58 0.43
CA GLY A 31 5.86 -17.44 1.41
C GLY A 31 5.11 -16.68 2.50
N VAL A 32 4.89 -15.38 2.34
CA VAL A 32 4.17 -14.50 3.28
C VAL A 32 3.34 -13.52 2.45
N HIS A 33 2.10 -13.28 2.85
CA HIS A 33 1.23 -12.30 2.19
C HIS A 33 1.58 -10.89 2.64
N VAL A 34 1.44 -9.91 1.74
CA VAL A 34 1.69 -8.51 2.05
C VAL A 34 0.41 -7.70 1.89
N GLU A 35 0.07 -6.97 2.94
CA GLU A 35 -0.94 -5.93 2.93
C GLU A 35 -0.27 -4.57 2.88
N VAL A 36 -0.74 -3.67 2.01
CA VAL A 36 -0.22 -2.32 1.87
C VAL A 36 -1.23 -1.28 2.33
N SER A 37 -0.75 -0.26 3.04
CA SER A 37 -1.54 0.91 3.42
C SER A 37 -0.69 2.19 3.35
N GLY A 38 -1.35 3.34 3.48
CA GLY A 38 -0.70 4.66 3.53
C GLY A 38 -0.71 5.40 2.20
N GLY A 39 -1.36 6.57 2.18
CA GLY A 39 -1.36 7.47 1.02
C GLY A 39 -2.17 7.00 -0.19
N ILE A 40 -2.94 5.92 -0.08
CA ILE A 40 -3.78 5.40 -1.17
C ILE A 40 -5.10 6.16 -1.16
N ARG A 41 -5.27 7.07 -2.13
CA ARG A 41 -6.37 8.05 -2.16
C ARG A 41 -7.12 8.15 -3.49
N ASP A 42 -6.63 7.44 -4.50
CA ASP A 42 -7.17 7.45 -5.85
C ASP A 42 -6.94 6.09 -6.53
N ASP A 43 -7.60 5.86 -7.66
CA ASP A 43 -7.50 4.61 -8.42
C ASP A 43 -6.06 4.29 -8.81
N ARG A 44 -5.27 5.32 -9.14
CA ARG A 44 -3.88 5.15 -9.57
C ARG A 44 -3.01 4.59 -8.44
N SER A 45 -3.13 5.14 -7.23
CA SER A 45 -2.36 4.66 -6.07
C SER A 45 -2.78 3.26 -5.64
N LEU A 46 -4.07 2.92 -5.83
CA LEU A 46 -4.59 1.57 -5.62
C LEU A 46 -4.03 0.57 -6.65
N GLU A 47 -4.11 0.91 -7.94
CA GLU A 47 -3.57 0.11 -9.05
C GLU A 47 -2.08 -0.19 -8.84
N LEU A 48 -1.29 0.82 -8.47
CA LEU A 48 0.14 0.62 -8.20
C LEU A 48 0.39 -0.37 -7.06
N ALA A 49 -0.39 -0.32 -5.98
CA ALA A 49 -0.23 -1.27 -4.87
C ALA A 49 -0.52 -2.71 -5.32
N ILE A 50 -1.55 -2.91 -6.13
CA ILE A 50 -1.89 -4.21 -6.71
C ILE A 50 -0.79 -4.68 -7.68
N GLU A 51 -0.33 -3.81 -8.58
CA GLU A 51 0.76 -4.10 -9.53
C GLU A 51 2.07 -4.48 -8.84
N TYR A 52 2.32 -3.96 -7.63
CA TYR A 52 3.51 -4.33 -6.86
C TYR A 52 3.41 -5.75 -6.30
N GLY A 53 2.21 -6.33 -6.25
CA GLY A 53 1.93 -7.67 -5.74
C GLY A 53 1.36 -7.67 -4.31
N ALA A 54 0.74 -6.56 -3.87
CA ALA A 54 0.01 -6.57 -2.61
C ALA A 54 -1.21 -7.49 -2.72
N GLU A 55 -1.40 -8.36 -1.73
CA GLU A 55 -2.57 -9.26 -1.65
C GLU A 55 -3.82 -8.50 -1.21
N ARG A 56 -3.62 -7.46 -0.38
CA ARG A 56 -4.68 -6.58 0.09
C ARG A 56 -4.18 -5.15 0.23
N VAL A 57 -5.11 -4.22 0.09
CA VAL A 57 -4.90 -2.79 0.29
C VAL A 57 -5.88 -2.27 1.33
N ASN A 58 -5.41 -1.43 2.26
CA ASN A 58 -6.27 -0.72 3.20
C ASN A 58 -6.46 0.73 2.77
N LEU A 59 -7.72 1.11 2.54
CA LEU A 59 -8.15 2.48 2.31
C LEU A 59 -8.58 3.09 3.65
N GLY A 60 -7.90 4.16 4.05
CA GLY A 60 -8.22 4.92 5.25
C GLY A 60 -9.09 6.12 4.92
N THR A 61 -8.48 7.31 4.94
CA THR A 61 -9.14 8.60 4.68
C THR A 61 -9.99 8.58 3.40
N ALA A 62 -9.51 7.97 2.32
CA ALA A 62 -10.25 7.93 1.05
C ALA A 62 -11.56 7.16 1.11
N ALA A 63 -11.65 6.10 1.94
CA ALA A 63 -12.91 5.38 2.13
C ALA A 63 -13.97 6.22 2.89
N LEU A 64 -13.53 7.23 3.65
CA LEU A 64 -14.41 8.16 4.35
C LEU A 64 -14.80 9.35 3.47
N GLU A 65 -13.85 9.86 2.68
CA GLU A 65 -14.04 11.04 1.83
C GLU A 65 -14.71 10.71 0.50
N ASN A 66 -14.45 9.52 -0.05
CA ASN A 66 -15.01 9.01 -1.32
C ASN A 66 -15.57 7.60 -1.07
N PRO A 67 -16.77 7.47 -0.50
CA PRO A 67 -17.36 6.18 -0.13
C PRO A 67 -17.98 5.39 -1.31
N GLU A 68 -18.01 6.00 -2.50
CA GLU A 68 -18.55 5.47 -3.75
C GLU A 68 -17.50 4.79 -4.61
#